data_AF-A0A177JWC2-F1
#
_entry.id   AF-A0A177JWC2-F1
#
_cell.length_a   1.000
_cell.length_b   1.000
_cell.length_c   1.000
_cell.angle_alpha   90.00
_cell.angle_beta   90.00
_cell.angle_gamma   90.00
#
_symmetry.space_group_name_H-M   'P 1'
#
loop_
_entity.id
_entity.type
_entity.pdbx_description
1 polymer ?
#
loop_
_entity_poly.entity_id
_entity_poly.type
_entity_poly.pdbx_seq_one_letter_code
_entity_poly.pdbx_strand_id
1 'polypeptide(L)'
;MMGTNDTEPECEELQRCRVWGNDGSEFTAVEYRYRSIIATDRGARVQIGARHWRLKSGQPLRPIGADGFLHEPSGELFWMAAFLESGRHHNGLRRPALRGVVSLDEQIS
;
A
#
# COMPACT_ATOMS: atom_id res chain seq x y z
N MET A 1 -21.00 2.79 -38.99
CA MET A 1 -20.10 1.84 -38.32
C MET A 1 -19.07 2.68 -37.56
N MET A 2 -19.37 3.06 -36.32
CA MET A 2 -18.48 3.88 -35.49
C MET A 2 -17.82 2.93 -34.49
N GLY A 3 -16.51 2.69 -34.65
CA GLY A 3 -15.73 1.97 -33.66
C GLY A 3 -15.59 2.84 -32.42
N THR A 4 -16.17 2.41 -31.30
CA THR A 4 -15.87 2.94 -29.98
C THR A 4 -14.41 2.63 -29.68
N ASN A 5 -13.51 3.58 -29.91
CA ASN A 5 -12.12 3.51 -29.44
C ASN A 5 -12.09 3.74 -27.93
N ASP A 6 -12.86 2.95 -27.18
CA ASP A 6 -12.75 2.88 -25.73
C ASP A 6 -11.46 2.10 -25.47
N THR A 7 -10.40 2.84 -25.19
CA THR A 7 -9.11 2.24 -24.83
C THR A 7 -9.26 1.63 -23.44
N GLU A 8 -8.72 0.42 -23.23
CA GLU A 8 -8.69 -0.20 -21.91
C GLU A 8 -8.11 0.78 -20.88
N PRO A 9 -8.69 0.86 -19.67
CA PRO A 9 -8.23 1.78 -18.65
C PRO A 9 -6.79 1.44 -18.24
N GLU A 10 -5.89 2.39 -18.43
CA GLU A 10 -4.49 2.30 -18.03
C GLU A 10 -4.37 2.51 -16.52
N CYS A 11 -3.61 1.63 -15.85
CA CYS A 11 -3.31 1.75 -14.43
C CYS A 11 -2.05 2.59 -14.22
N GLU A 12 -2.21 3.78 -13.66
CA GLU A 12 -1.10 4.67 -13.29
C GLU A 12 -0.76 4.49 -11.80
N GLU A 13 0.50 4.17 -11.49
CA GLU A 13 1.03 4.24 -10.12
C GLU A 13 1.50 5.67 -9.80
N LEU A 14 1.02 6.23 -8.69
CA LEU A 14 1.27 7.62 -8.29
C LEU A 14 2.40 7.73 -7.28
N GLN A 15 2.40 6.86 -6.26
CA GLN A 15 3.42 6.82 -5.23
C GLN A 15 3.54 5.43 -4.62
N ARG A 16 4.65 5.20 -3.91
CA ARG A 16 4.94 3.96 -3.19
C ARG A 16 5.51 4.28 -1.81
N CYS A 17 5.14 3.50 -0.82
CA CYS A 17 5.75 3.56 0.51
C CYS A 17 5.97 2.15 1.07
N ARG A 18 6.95 2.03 1.97
CA ARG A 18 7.17 0.80 2.74
C ARG A 18 6.20 0.77 3.92
N VAL A 19 5.62 -0.40 4.15
CA VAL A 19 4.72 -0.65 5.27
C VAL A 19 5.05 -1.97 5.92
N TRP A 20 4.75 -2.10 7.20
CA TRP A 20 5.01 -3.30 7.98
C TRP A 20 3.70 -3.90 8.46
N GLY A 21 3.56 -5.21 8.27
CA GLY A 21 2.50 -6.00 8.87
C GLY A 21 2.70 -6.14 10.38
N ASN A 22 1.65 -6.57 11.08
CA ASN A 22 1.70 -6.78 12.53
C ASN A 22 2.68 -7.90 12.95
N ASP A 23 3.02 -8.79 12.02
CA ASP A 23 4.00 -9.86 12.19
C ASP A 23 5.46 -9.39 12.00
N GLY A 24 5.67 -8.12 11.61
CA GLY A 24 6.97 -7.54 11.32
C GLY A 24 7.42 -7.73 9.86
N SER A 25 6.62 -8.37 9.02
CA SER A 25 6.91 -8.53 7.59
C SER A 25 6.87 -7.19 6.86
N GLU A 26 7.84 -6.95 5.98
CA GLU A 26 7.93 -5.73 5.16
C GLU A 26 7.16 -5.92 3.84
N PHE A 27 6.36 -4.91 3.48
CA PHE A 27 5.63 -4.85 2.22
C PHE A 27 5.77 -3.47 1.56
N THR A 28 5.35 -3.40 0.30
CA THR A 28 5.24 -2.13 -0.43
C THR A 28 3.77 -1.83 -0.70
N ALA A 29 3.28 -0.69 -0.17
CA ALA A 29 2.00 -0.13 -0.54
C ALA A 29 2.16 0.84 -1.72
N VAL A 30 1.18 0.85 -2.62
CA VAL A 30 1.18 1.63 -3.85
C VAL A 30 -0.13 2.40 -3.94
N GLU A 31 -0.05 3.72 -4.11
CA GLU A 31 -1.19 4.52 -4.53
C GLU A 31 -1.27 4.48 -6.06
N TYR A 32 -2.46 4.24 -6.59
CA TYR A 32 -2.70 4.14 -8.02
C TYR A 32 -4.05 4.75 -8.40
N ARG A 33 -4.24 5.00 -9.69
CA ARG A 33 -5.53 5.36 -10.28
C ARG A 33 -5.64 4.84 -11.71
N TYR A 34 -6.86 4.69 -12.19
CA TYR A 34 -7.11 4.35 -13.60
C TYR A 34 -7.29 5.61 -14.44
N ARG A 35 -6.82 5.56 -15.69
CA ARG A 35 -7.09 6.57 -16.71
C ARG A 35 -7.66 5.90 -17.94
N SER A 36 -8.69 6.48 -18.55
CA SER A 36 -9.23 6.00 -19.81
C SER A 36 -9.43 7.15 -20.79
N ILE A 37 -9.42 6.82 -22.08
CA ILE A 37 -9.85 7.74 -23.13
C ILE A 37 -11.31 7.42 -23.44
N ILE A 38 -12.17 8.42 -23.34
CA ILE A 38 -13.59 8.31 -23.69
C ILE A 38 -13.88 9.16 -24.92
N ALA A 39 -14.66 8.61 -25.86
CA ALA A 39 -15.18 9.36 -26.97
C ALA A 39 -16.38 10.22 -26.52
N THR A 40 -16.41 11.49 -26.94
CA THR A 40 -17.55 12.39 -26.72
C THR A 40 -17.90 13.10 -28.02
N ASP A 41 -19.09 13.71 -28.09
CA ASP A 41 -19.51 14.52 -29.26
C ASP A 41 -18.55 15.68 -29.57
N ARG A 42 -17.72 16.08 -28.61
CA ARG A 42 -16.70 17.15 -28.75
C ARG A 42 -15.28 16.61 -28.88
N GLY A 43 -15.14 15.35 -29.28
CA GLY A 43 -13.87 14.65 -29.43
C GLY A 43 -13.45 13.83 -28.20
N ALA A 44 -12.30 13.16 -28.31
CA ALA A 44 -11.76 12.34 -27.24
C ALA A 44 -11.42 13.17 -25.99
N ARG A 45 -11.66 12.60 -24.82
CA ARG A 45 -11.35 13.18 -23.51
C ARG A 45 -10.67 12.14 -22.63
N VAL A 46 -9.78 12.60 -21.75
CA VAL A 46 -9.18 11.76 -20.71
C VAL A 46 -10.10 11.76 -19.50
N GLN A 47 -10.56 10.58 -19.09
CA GLN A 47 -11.23 10.37 -17.81
C GLN A 47 -10.20 9.88 -16.79
N ILE A 48 -10.14 10.56 -15.65
CA ILE A 48 -9.24 10.23 -14.54
C ILE A 48 -10.07 9.65 -13.40
N GLY A 49 -9.78 8.41 -13.02
CA GLY A 49 -10.44 7.70 -11.94
C GLY A 49 -10.00 8.16 -10.55
N ALA A 50 -10.69 7.63 -9.54
CA ALA A 50 -10.34 7.84 -8.14
C ALA A 50 -8.98 7.23 -7.79
N ARG A 51 -8.38 7.74 -6.70
CA ARG A 51 -7.15 7.19 -6.14
C ARG A 51 -7.46 6.06 -5.19
N HIS A 52 -6.66 5.01 -5.27
CA HIS A 52 -6.78 3.82 -4.46
C HIS A 52 -5.42 3.38 -3.96
N TRP A 53 -5.41 2.57 -2.91
CA TRP A 53 -4.20 1.95 -2.38
C TRP A 53 -4.27 0.43 -2.51
N ARG A 54 -3.11 -0.19 -2.73
CA ARG A 54 -2.96 -1.65 -2.71
C ARG A 54 -1.55 -2.04 -2.29
N LEU A 55 -1.37 -3.25 -1.78
CA LEU A 55 -0.05 -3.88 -1.75
C LEU A 55 0.46 -4.07 -3.18
N LYS A 56 1.77 -4.10 -3.37
CA LYS A 56 2.38 -4.32 -4.69
C LYS A 56 1.96 -5.66 -5.31
N SER A 57 1.63 -6.64 -4.48
CA SER A 57 1.06 -7.95 -4.87
C SER A 57 -0.41 -7.90 -5.29
N GLY A 58 -1.09 -6.75 -5.17
CA GLY A 58 -2.43 -6.51 -5.71
C GLY A 58 -3.54 -6.39 -4.66
N GLN A 59 -3.28 -6.74 -3.40
CA GLN A 59 -4.29 -6.72 -2.35
C GLN A 59 -4.75 -5.29 -2.01
N PRO A 60 -6.06 -5.01 -1.99
CA PRO A 60 -6.58 -3.65 -1.81
C PRO A 60 -6.38 -3.13 -0.39
N LEU A 61 -5.94 -1.90 -0.26
CA LEU A 61 -5.74 -1.24 1.03
C LEU A 61 -6.66 -0.04 1.17
N ARG A 62 -7.25 0.13 2.35
CA ARG A 62 -7.95 1.34 2.74
C ARG A 62 -7.10 2.15 3.72
N PRO A 63 -6.83 3.43 3.46
CA PRO A 63 -6.19 4.30 4.46
C PRO A 63 -7.06 4.44 5.72
N ILE A 64 -6.44 4.39 6.88
CA ILE A 64 -7.11 4.58 8.20
C ILE A 64 -6.51 5.74 9.01
N GLY A 65 -5.62 6.52 8.40
CA GLY A 65 -4.92 7.64 9.00
C GLY A 65 -3.80 8.11 8.08
N ALA A 66 -2.87 8.94 8.60
CA ALA A 66 -1.73 9.41 7.83
C ALA A 66 -0.70 8.29 7.52
N ASP A 67 -0.53 7.34 8.45
CA ASP A 67 0.57 6.36 8.41
C ASP A 67 0.10 4.89 8.43
N GLY A 68 -1.21 4.66 8.28
CA GLY A 68 -1.83 3.36 8.49
C GLY A 68 -2.78 2.94 7.38
N PHE A 69 -2.77 1.63 7.07
CA PHE A 69 -3.64 1.00 6.09
C PHE A 69 -4.33 -0.24 6.69
N LEU A 70 -5.54 -0.49 6.22
CA LEU A 70 -6.33 -1.69 6.51
C LEU A 70 -6.53 -2.49 5.22
N HIS A 71 -6.16 -3.76 5.23
CA HIS A 71 -6.61 -4.71 4.23
C HIS A 71 -7.97 -5.25 4.66
N GLU A 72 -9.05 -4.64 4.15
CA GLU A 72 -10.43 -4.95 4.59
C GLU A 72 -10.81 -6.43 4.51
N PRO A 73 -10.39 -7.21 3.47
CA PRO A 73 -10.74 -8.62 3.40
C PRO A 73 -10.19 -9.47 4.55
N SER A 74 -8.99 -9.17 5.07
CA SER A 74 -8.39 -9.93 6.18
C SER A 74 -8.49 -9.23 7.54
N GLY A 75 -8.80 -7.94 7.56
CA GLY A 75 -8.73 -7.10 8.77
C GLY A 75 -7.29 -6.74 9.18
N GLU A 76 -6.30 -7.07 8.36
CA GLU A 76 -4.89 -6.85 8.67
C GLU A 76 -4.51 -5.37 8.58
N LEU A 77 -3.67 -4.92 9.52
CA LEU A 77 -3.18 -3.56 9.62
C LEU A 77 -1.73 -3.47 9.14
N PHE A 78 -1.44 -2.43 8.38
CA PHE A 78 -0.11 -2.11 7.89
C PHE A 78 0.27 -0.69 8.29
N TRP A 79 1.51 -0.50 8.76
CA TRP A 79 1.98 0.79 9.28
C TRP A 79 3.24 1.25 8.57
N MET A 80 3.39 2.54 8.32
CA MET A 80 4.62 3.13 7.79
C MET A 80 5.72 3.22 8.87
N ALA A 81 7.00 3.14 8.48
CA ALA A 81 8.13 3.12 9.42
C ALA A 81 8.22 4.32 10.36
N ALA A 82 7.78 5.51 9.90
CA ALA A 82 7.75 6.71 10.73
C ALA A 82 6.91 6.52 12.02
N PHE A 83 5.90 5.63 11.98
CA PHE A 83 5.10 5.24 13.14
C PHE A 83 5.84 4.28 14.08
N LEU A 84 6.70 3.40 13.54
CA LEU A 84 7.46 2.43 14.34
C LEU A 84 8.53 3.10 15.22
N GLU A 85 9.06 4.25 14.80
CA GLU A 85 10.04 5.04 15.58
C GLU A 85 9.37 5.89 16.66
N SER A 86 8.21 6.50 16.34
CA SER A 86 7.44 7.35 17.27
C SER A 86 6.69 6.55 18.35
N GLY A 87 6.49 5.25 18.16
CA GLY A 87 5.91 4.33 19.14
C GLY A 87 6.79 3.95 20.34
N ARG A 88 8.01 4.51 20.52
CA ARG A 88 8.83 4.26 21.72
C ARG A 88 8.38 5.04 22.97
N HIS A 89 7.42 5.97 22.86
CA HIS A 89 7.09 6.88 23.98
C HIS A 89 5.61 6.97 24.41
N HIS A 90 4.68 6.16 23.88
CA HIS A 90 3.29 6.15 24.38
C HIS A 90 2.75 4.73 24.62
N ASN A 91 2.79 4.35 25.90
CA ASN A 91 1.86 3.51 26.66
C ASN A 91 0.92 2.55 25.90
N GLY A 92 1.07 1.23 26.15
CA GLY A 92 -0.09 0.36 26.42
C GLY A 92 -0.40 -0.81 25.47
N LEU A 93 0.06 -0.83 24.22
CA LEU A 93 -0.13 -2.00 23.34
C LEU A 93 1.21 -2.69 23.11
N ARG A 94 1.44 -3.77 23.86
CA ARG A 94 2.60 -4.66 23.71
C ARG A 94 2.73 -5.08 22.24
N ARG A 95 3.81 -4.64 21.60
CA ARG A 95 4.42 -5.37 20.47
C ARG A 95 4.71 -6.81 20.97
N PRO A 96 4.40 -7.87 20.22
CA PRO A 96 5.15 -9.11 20.40
C PRO A 96 6.61 -8.75 20.11
N ALA A 97 7.48 -9.02 21.08
CA ALA A 97 8.91 -8.76 20.95
C ALA A 97 9.40 -9.43 19.67
N LEU A 98 9.95 -8.64 18.74
CA LEU A 98 10.83 -9.14 17.70
C LEU A 98 11.99 -9.82 18.43
N ARG A 99 11.87 -11.14 18.60
CA ARG A 99 12.91 -11.98 19.18
C ARG A 99 14.05 -11.93 18.18
N GLY A 100 15.12 -11.24 18.57
CA GLY A 100 16.28 -11.01 17.74
C GLY A 100 16.76 -12.31 17.11
N VAL A 101 17.00 -12.26 15.80
CA VAL A 101 17.94 -13.17 15.16
C VAL A 101 19.30 -12.81 15.74
N VAL A 102 19.63 -13.41 16.90
CA VAL A 102 21.02 -13.52 17.33
C VAL A 102 21.65 -14.54 16.41
N SER A 103 22.54 -14.05 15.54
CA SER A 103 23.47 -14.89 14.80
C SER A 103 24.33 -15.62 15.83
N LEU A 104 24.04 -16.91 16.02
CA LEU A 104 24.83 -17.80 16.85
C LEU A 104 26.01 -18.28 15.98
N ASP A 105 27.12 -17.57 16.01
CA ASP A 105 28.42 -18.21 15.83
C ASP A 105 29.38 -17.57 16.83
N GLU A 106 29.30 -18.15 18.03
CA GLU A 106 30.09 -17.83 19.20
C GLU A 106 31.52 -18.30 18.94
N GLN A 107 32.44 -17.38 19.19
CA GLN A 107 33.86 -17.61 19.31
C GLN A 107 34.12 -18.81 20.23
N ILE A 108 34.72 -19.87 19.70
CA ILE A 108 35.42 -20.84 20.52
C ILE A 108 36.92 -20.47 20.45
N SER A 109 37.39 -20.09 21.63
CA SER A 109 38.74 -20.08 22.20
C SER A 109 39.95 -20.43 21.34
#